data_AF-A0A7S4FGY7-F1
#
_entry.id   AF-A0A7S4FGY7-F1
#
_cell.length_a   1.000
_cell.length_b   1.000
_cell.length_c   1.000
_cell.angle_alpha   90.00
_cell.angle_beta   90.00
_cell.angle_gamma   90.00
#
_symmetry.space_group_name_H-M   'P 1'
#
loop_
_entity.id
_entity.type
_entity.pdbx_description
1 polymer ?
#
loop_
_entity_poly.entity_id
_entity_poly.type
_entity_poly.pdbx_seq_one_letter_code
_entity_poly.pdbx_strand_id
1 'polypeptide(L)'
;MAMAVVGWSKVMKINDSPNGMLNSYTLLLMLLYFLIRVGEIQLIPIDVPLDLVPDPEYQPPAVEDTDLERLGQLVIWFFHFYTHEFKWDHDVVSIRAHTMLTRRDKGWLVAPLAVEDPYEIHLNTARNVKQHKSRLIKGHFEQTAMALAQGKLPNGLVGKKGTKKEWTMKTLPFETGRGKLESEVSAPDGAPPHGAGDSPGLDRAELARIAGLLLVTNFDNRMVKRKELQR
;
A
#
# COMPACT_ATOMS: atom_id res chain seq x y z
N MET A 1 7.61 -6.66 2.16
CA MET A 1 6.17 -6.50 1.80
C MET A 1 5.61 -7.70 1.04
N ALA A 2 6.22 -8.09 -0.09
CA ALA A 2 5.75 -9.20 -0.93
C ALA A 2 5.45 -10.50 -0.16
N MET A 3 6.33 -10.89 0.76
CA MET A 3 6.12 -12.08 1.59
C MET A 3 4.85 -12.02 2.44
N ALA A 4 4.49 -10.86 2.99
CA ALA A 4 3.27 -10.70 3.78
C ALA A 4 2.02 -10.83 2.90
N VAL A 5 2.00 -10.15 1.76
CA VAL A 5 0.87 -10.18 0.81
C VAL A 5 0.70 -11.58 0.19
N VAL A 6 1.80 -12.22 -0.22
CA VAL A 6 1.77 -13.59 -0.75
C VAL A 6 1.35 -14.58 0.34
N GLY A 7 1.87 -14.45 1.57
CA GLY A 7 1.46 -15.28 2.70
C GLY A 7 -0.04 -15.18 3.00
N TRP A 8 -0.55 -13.95 3.08
CA TRP A 8 -1.96 -13.65 3.27
C TRP A 8 -2.83 -14.27 2.17
N SER A 9 -2.43 -14.11 0.91
CA SER A 9 -3.20 -14.61 -0.23
C SER A 9 -3.38 -16.13 -0.24
N LYS A 10 -2.38 -16.87 0.26
CA LYS A 10 -2.44 -18.33 0.42
C LYS A 10 -3.39 -18.73 1.54
N VAL A 11 -3.35 -18.02 2.67
CA VAL A 11 -4.27 -18.26 3.81
C VAL A 11 -5.72 -17.97 3.43
N MET A 12 -5.96 -16.90 2.66
CA MET A 12 -7.28 -16.57 2.13
C MET A 12 -7.72 -17.44 0.94
N LYS A 13 -6.88 -18.38 0.49
CA LYS A 13 -7.13 -19.26 -0.67
C LYS A 13 -7.44 -18.49 -1.96
N ILE A 14 -6.89 -17.27 -2.10
CA ILE A 14 -7.03 -16.46 -3.32
C ILE A 14 -5.82 -16.57 -4.25
N ASN A 15 -4.73 -17.20 -3.78
CA ASN A 15 -3.55 -17.52 -4.58
C ASN A 15 -3.54 -19.03 -4.87
N ASP A 16 -4.34 -19.42 -5.85
CA ASP A 16 -4.63 -20.81 -6.20
C ASP A 16 -5.06 -20.91 -7.68
N SER A 17 -4.06 -20.82 -8.56
CA SER A 17 -4.27 -20.80 -10.01
C SER A 17 -4.99 -22.03 -10.56
N PRO A 18 -4.70 -23.28 -10.13
CA PRO A 18 -5.44 -24.46 -10.58
C PRO A 18 -6.94 -24.35 -10.32
N ASN A 19 -7.31 -23.72 -9.20
CA ASN A 19 -8.71 -23.44 -8.85
C ASN A 19 -9.20 -22.11 -9.41
N GLY A 20 -8.57 -21.56 -10.45
CA GLY A 20 -8.96 -20.33 -11.16
C GLY A 20 -8.97 -19.07 -10.30
N MET A 21 -8.23 -19.07 -9.19
CA MET A 21 -7.94 -17.86 -8.41
C MET A 21 -6.70 -17.15 -8.98
N LEU A 22 -6.17 -16.15 -8.28
CA LEU A 22 -4.94 -15.50 -8.70
C LEU A 22 -3.78 -16.49 -8.67
N ASN A 23 -2.79 -16.30 -9.55
CA ASN A 23 -1.49 -16.90 -9.39
C ASN A 23 -0.57 -15.92 -8.65
N SER A 24 0.57 -16.41 -8.15
CA SER A 24 1.51 -15.59 -7.38
C SER A 24 2.10 -14.45 -8.21
N TYR A 25 2.30 -14.66 -9.51
CA TYR A 25 2.84 -13.63 -10.41
C TYR A 25 1.87 -12.46 -10.60
N THR A 26 0.58 -12.72 -10.86
CA THR A 26 -0.48 -11.71 -10.93
C THR A 26 -0.57 -10.88 -9.64
N LEU A 27 -0.47 -11.54 -8.47
CA LEU A 27 -0.47 -10.83 -7.18
C LEU A 27 0.77 -9.94 -7.01
N LEU A 28 1.93 -10.37 -7.49
CA LEU A 28 3.16 -9.56 -7.47
C LEU A 28 3.07 -8.38 -8.45
N LEU A 29 2.47 -8.55 -9.63
CA LEU A 29 2.21 -7.45 -10.56
C LEU A 29 1.27 -6.41 -9.94
N MET A 30 0.23 -6.86 -9.24
CA MET A 30 -0.66 -5.97 -8.48
C MET A 30 0.11 -5.22 -7.38
N LEU A 31 0.94 -5.92 -6.62
CA LEU A 31 1.78 -5.29 -5.60
C LEU A 31 2.74 -4.25 -6.18
N LEU A 32 3.43 -4.59 -7.26
CA LEU A 32 4.39 -3.71 -7.92
C LEU A 32 3.71 -2.48 -8.51
N TYR A 33 2.55 -2.67 -9.16
CA TYR A 33 1.73 -1.57 -9.63
C TYR A 33 1.35 -0.63 -8.49
N PHE A 34 0.87 -1.16 -7.35
CA PHE A 34 0.60 -0.35 -6.17
C PHE A 34 1.83 0.47 -5.75
N LEU A 35 3.00 -0.15 -5.63
CA LEU A 35 4.24 0.53 -5.22
C LEU A 35 4.66 1.64 -6.19
N ILE A 36 4.47 1.41 -7.49
CA ILE A 36 4.67 2.43 -8.52
C ILE A 36 3.66 3.57 -8.35
N ARG A 37 2.38 3.26 -8.08
CA ARG A 37 1.31 4.24 -7.90
C ARG A 37 1.50 5.12 -6.67
N VAL A 38 2.00 4.56 -5.56
CA VAL A 38 2.33 5.33 -4.36
C VAL A 38 3.69 6.03 -4.44
N GLY A 39 4.48 5.74 -5.49
CA GLY A 39 5.77 6.39 -5.75
C GLY A 39 6.94 5.81 -4.96
N GLU A 40 6.81 4.61 -4.42
CA GLU A 40 7.91 3.90 -3.74
C GLU A 40 8.90 3.29 -4.75
N ILE A 41 8.43 2.99 -5.96
CA ILE A 41 9.26 2.46 -7.05
C ILE A 41 9.13 3.38 -8.26
N GLN A 42 10.26 3.79 -8.82
CA GLN A 42 10.29 4.49 -10.10
C GLN A 42 10.26 3.48 -11.24
N LEU A 43 9.40 3.73 -12.23
CA LEU A 43 9.40 3.01 -13.50
C LEU A 43 10.70 3.33 -14.25
N ILE A 44 11.52 2.31 -14.49
CA ILE A 44 12.64 2.41 -15.42
C ILE A 44 12.08 2.15 -16.83
N PRO A 45 12.37 2.99 -17.84
CA PRO A 45 11.95 2.75 -19.21
C PRO A 45 12.46 1.38 -19.69
N ILE A 46 11.59 0.55 -20.26
CA ILE A 46 11.96 -0.78 -20.77
C ILE A 46 12.68 -0.68 -22.14
N ASP A 47 12.62 0.49 -22.80
CA ASP A 47 13.18 0.73 -24.14
C ASP A 47 14.72 0.82 -24.19
N VAL A 48 15.42 0.43 -23.11
CA VAL A 48 16.88 0.31 -23.16
C VAL A 48 17.20 -1.00 -23.90
N PRO A 49 17.93 -0.97 -25.02
CA PRO A 49 18.37 -2.20 -25.68
C PRO A 49 19.17 -3.03 -24.67
N LEU A 50 18.65 -4.21 -24.28
CA LEU A 50 19.31 -5.12 -23.33
C LEU A 50 20.74 -5.45 -23.77
N ASP A 51 20.99 -5.43 -25.08
CA ASP A 51 22.28 -5.74 -25.71
C ASP A 51 23.37 -4.68 -25.43
N LEU A 52 23.02 -3.51 -24.89
CA LEU A 52 23.95 -2.40 -24.64
C LEU A 52 24.22 -2.14 -23.15
N VAL A 53 23.51 -2.82 -22.25
CA VAL A 53 23.79 -2.75 -20.81
C VAL A 53 24.61 -3.99 -20.48
N PRO A 54 25.92 -3.87 -20.17
CA PRO A 54 26.67 -4.97 -19.58
C PRO A 54 25.85 -5.48 -18.40
N ASP A 55 25.61 -6.80 -18.34
CA ASP A 55 24.80 -7.41 -17.28
C ASP A 55 25.29 -6.83 -15.95
N PRO A 56 24.53 -5.95 -15.30
CA PRO A 56 25.06 -5.16 -14.20
C PRO A 56 25.42 -6.17 -13.13
N GLU A 57 26.69 -6.21 -12.75
CA GLU A 57 27.14 -7.09 -11.68
C GLU A 57 26.20 -6.83 -10.49
N TYR A 58 25.43 -7.87 -10.12
CA TYR A 58 24.38 -7.73 -9.13
C TYR A 58 25.02 -7.30 -7.82
N GLN A 59 24.92 -6.00 -7.53
CA GLN A 59 25.27 -5.45 -6.24
C GLN A 59 23.99 -5.41 -5.42
N PRO A 60 23.82 -6.31 -4.44
CA PRO A 60 22.70 -6.19 -3.53
C PRO A 60 22.79 -4.81 -2.87
N PRO A 61 21.68 -4.06 -2.79
CA PRO A 61 21.68 -2.80 -2.06
C PRO A 61 22.18 -3.05 -0.63
N ALA A 62 22.92 -2.09 -0.09
CA ALA A 62 23.37 -2.16 1.30
C ALA A 62 22.16 -2.44 2.20
N VAL A 63 22.34 -3.34 3.17
CA VAL A 63 21.28 -3.67 4.13
C VAL A 63 21.11 -2.45 5.03
N GLU A 64 20.27 -1.51 4.61
CA GLU A 64 19.81 -0.43 5.46
C GLU A 64 18.84 -1.00 6.50
N ASP A 65 18.82 -0.39 7.69
CA ASP A 65 17.86 -0.74 8.73
C ASP A 65 16.45 -0.61 8.15
N THR A 66 15.76 -1.74 8.05
CA THR A 66 14.43 -1.78 7.44
C THR A 66 13.45 -1.05 8.36
N ASP A 67 12.90 0.06 7.87
CA ASP A 67 11.81 0.77 8.54
C ASP A 67 10.54 -0.11 8.54
N LEU A 68 10.36 -0.84 9.64
CA LEU A 68 9.22 -1.73 9.86
C LEU A 68 7.89 -0.97 9.93
N GLU A 69 7.91 0.29 10.39
CA GLU A 69 6.72 1.13 10.47
C GLU A 69 6.27 1.54 9.08
N ARG A 70 7.21 2.02 8.24
CA ARG A 70 6.94 2.31 6.82
C ARG A 70 6.44 1.08 6.09
N LEU A 71 7.05 -0.08 6.33
CA LEU A 71 6.64 -1.34 5.74
C LEU A 71 5.19 -1.72 6.15
N GLY A 72 4.85 -1.59 7.43
CA GLY A 72 3.49 -1.81 7.93
C GLY A 72 2.49 -0.87 7.27
N GLN A 73 2.83 0.41 7.14
CA GLN A 73 2.00 1.41 6.49
C GLN A 73 1.73 1.09 5.02
N LEU A 74 2.75 0.64 4.28
CA LEU A 74 2.59 0.23 2.88
C LEU A 74 1.65 -0.97 2.74
N VAL A 75 1.73 -1.95 3.65
CA VAL A 75 0.80 -3.10 3.65
C VAL A 75 -0.64 -2.63 3.85
N ILE A 76 -0.90 -1.72 4.78
CA ILE A 76 -2.24 -1.15 5.00
C ILE A 76 -2.73 -0.43 3.75
N TRP A 77 -1.88 0.42 3.17
CA TRP A 77 -2.21 1.17 1.96
C TRP A 77 -2.45 0.29 0.75
N PHE A 78 -1.77 -0.85 0.62
CA PHE A 78 -2.03 -1.81 -0.44
C PHE A 78 -3.47 -2.33 -0.41
N PHE A 79 -3.98 -2.71 0.77
CA PHE A 79 -5.36 -3.16 0.91
C PHE A 79 -6.35 -2.00 0.73
N HIS A 80 -6.02 -0.81 1.23
CA HIS A 80 -6.84 0.38 1.00
C HIS A 80 -6.99 0.70 -0.49
N PHE A 81 -5.88 0.75 -1.21
CA PHE A 81 -5.80 1.06 -2.64
C PHE A 81 -6.68 0.13 -3.46
N TYR A 82 -6.55 -1.19 -3.27
CA TYR A 82 -7.34 -2.17 -4.01
C TYR A 82 -8.81 -2.26 -3.58
N THR A 83 -9.17 -1.64 -2.46
CA THR A 83 -10.56 -1.59 -1.98
C THR A 83 -11.28 -0.31 -2.43
N HIS A 84 -10.62 0.84 -2.36
CA HIS A 84 -11.27 2.15 -2.50
C HIS A 84 -10.87 2.93 -3.75
N GLU A 85 -9.70 2.68 -4.32
CA GLU A 85 -9.15 3.53 -5.39
C GLU A 85 -9.06 2.82 -6.73
N PHE A 86 -8.58 1.58 -6.73
CA PHE A 86 -8.47 0.78 -7.94
C PHE A 86 -9.86 0.33 -8.39
N LYS A 87 -10.26 0.73 -9.60
CA LYS A 87 -11.55 0.36 -10.18
C LYS A 87 -11.42 -0.97 -10.92
N TRP A 88 -11.78 -2.07 -10.26
CA TRP A 88 -11.68 -3.43 -10.80
C TRP A 88 -12.37 -3.64 -12.15
N ASP A 89 -13.44 -2.87 -12.41
CA ASP A 89 -14.25 -2.91 -13.62
C ASP A 89 -13.83 -1.89 -14.68
N HIS A 90 -12.80 -1.08 -14.44
CA HIS A 90 -12.38 -0.02 -15.35
C HIS A 90 -10.87 -0.02 -15.61
N ASP A 91 -10.07 -0.14 -14.56
CA ASP A 91 -8.62 0.04 -14.60
C ASP A 91 -7.89 -1.25 -14.98
N VAL A 92 -6.68 -1.09 -15.51
CA VAL A 92 -5.75 -2.18 -15.82
C VAL A 92 -4.51 -2.03 -14.95
N VAL A 93 -4.13 -3.11 -14.27
CA VAL A 93 -2.82 -3.19 -13.64
C VAL A 93 -1.77 -3.35 -14.74
N SER A 94 -0.99 -2.31 -15.00
CA SER A 94 0.16 -2.34 -15.91
C SER A 94 1.35 -1.69 -15.24
N ILE A 95 2.47 -2.41 -15.21
CA ILE A 95 3.74 -1.95 -14.62
C ILE A 95 4.74 -1.48 -15.67
N ARG A 96 4.32 -1.34 -16.93
CA ARG A 96 5.13 -0.75 -18.01
C ARG A 96 4.54 0.57 -18.51
N ALA A 97 3.23 0.76 -18.35
CA ALA A 97 2.57 1.96 -18.81
C ALA A 97 2.90 3.15 -17.91
N HIS A 98 3.40 4.23 -18.51
CA HIS A 98 3.63 5.49 -17.81
C HIS A 98 2.31 6.24 -17.49
N THR A 99 1.23 5.87 -18.16
CA THR A 99 -0.11 6.41 -17.99
C THR A 99 -1.09 5.34 -17.51
N MET A 100 -2.24 5.77 -17.00
CA MET A 100 -3.30 4.85 -16.60
C MET A 100 -3.91 4.18 -17.84
N LEU A 101 -3.92 2.85 -17.85
CA LEU A 101 -4.59 2.06 -18.86
C LEU A 101 -5.96 1.61 -18.37
N THR A 102 -6.94 1.63 -19.27
CA THR A 102 -8.29 1.16 -19.01
C THR A 102 -8.56 -0.16 -19.72
N ARG A 103 -9.57 -0.90 -19.24
CA ARG A 103 -10.03 -2.12 -19.89
C ARG A 103 -10.53 -1.86 -21.30
N ARG A 104 -11.02 -0.65 -21.59
CA ARG A 104 -11.43 -0.23 -22.93
C ARG A 104 -10.21 -0.13 -23.85
N ASP A 105 -9.12 0.49 -23.39
CA ASP A 105 -7.89 0.61 -24.17
C ASP A 105 -7.29 -0.75 -24.55
N LYS A 106 -7.48 -1.76 -23.68
CA LYS A 106 -7.02 -3.15 -23.90
C LYS A 106 -8.03 -4.08 -24.57
N GLY A 107 -9.28 -3.64 -24.76
CA GLY A 107 -10.36 -4.52 -25.22
C GLY A 107 -10.79 -5.61 -24.21
N TRP A 108 -10.45 -5.47 -22.93
CA TRP A 108 -10.72 -6.45 -21.87
C TRP A 108 -12.05 -6.21 -21.13
N LEU A 109 -13.08 -5.80 -21.86
CA LEU A 109 -14.39 -5.35 -21.34
C LEU A 109 -15.18 -6.43 -20.58
N VAL A 110 -14.85 -7.71 -20.77
CA VAL A 110 -15.49 -8.84 -20.07
C VAL A 110 -14.62 -9.46 -18.96
N ALA A 111 -13.33 -9.08 -18.88
CA ALA A 111 -12.42 -9.62 -17.87
C ALA A 111 -12.70 -9.01 -16.49
N PRO A 112 -13.04 -9.78 -15.45
CA PRO A 112 -13.46 -9.24 -14.16
C PRO A 112 -12.31 -8.69 -13.29
N LEU A 113 -11.08 -8.91 -13.76
CA LEU A 113 -9.85 -8.31 -13.27
C LEU A 113 -8.89 -8.25 -14.47
N ALA A 114 -8.23 -7.11 -14.66
CA ALA A 114 -7.30 -6.88 -15.75
C ALA A 114 -5.89 -6.63 -15.20
N VAL A 115 -4.99 -7.58 -15.46
CA VAL A 115 -3.57 -7.47 -15.10
C VAL A 115 -2.74 -7.78 -16.33
N GLU A 116 -2.15 -6.75 -16.92
CA GLU A 116 -1.30 -6.84 -18.09
C GLU A 116 0.04 -7.49 -17.76
N ASP A 117 0.51 -8.40 -18.61
CA ASP A 117 1.89 -8.87 -18.57
C ASP A 117 2.84 -7.82 -19.18
N PRO A 118 3.96 -7.48 -18.51
CA PRO A 118 4.90 -6.47 -18.98
C PRO A 118 5.63 -6.86 -20.27
N TYR A 119 5.80 -8.16 -20.56
CA TYR A 119 6.52 -8.67 -21.73
C TYR A 119 5.56 -9.11 -22.84
N GLU A 120 4.45 -9.72 -22.47
CA GLU A 120 3.38 -10.13 -23.38
C GLU A 120 2.18 -9.17 -23.24
N ILE A 121 2.26 -8.01 -23.88
CA ILE A 121 1.29 -6.92 -23.65
C ILE A 121 -0.17 -7.30 -23.93
N HIS A 122 -0.44 -8.31 -24.75
CA HIS A 122 -1.80 -8.79 -25.04
C HIS A 122 -2.32 -9.84 -24.05
N LEU A 123 -1.47 -10.28 -23.11
CA LEU A 123 -1.77 -11.28 -22.12
C LEU A 123 -2.35 -10.65 -20.85
N ASN A 124 -3.57 -11.04 -20.48
CA ASN A 124 -4.09 -10.82 -19.14
C ASN A 124 -3.66 -11.98 -18.23
N THR A 125 -2.82 -11.72 -17.25
CA THR A 125 -2.35 -12.74 -16.30
C THR A 125 -3.48 -13.22 -15.37
N ALA A 126 -4.52 -12.42 -15.18
CA ALA A 126 -5.73 -12.76 -14.42
C ALA A 126 -6.84 -13.42 -15.27
N ARG A 127 -6.57 -13.84 -16.52
CA ARG A 127 -7.58 -14.41 -17.45
C ARG A 127 -8.39 -15.60 -16.90
N ASN A 128 -7.85 -16.35 -15.95
CA ASN A 128 -8.51 -17.51 -15.33
C ASN A 128 -9.50 -17.12 -14.23
N VAL A 129 -9.45 -15.88 -13.75
CA VAL A 129 -10.36 -15.37 -12.71
C VAL A 129 -11.71 -15.08 -13.34
N LYS A 130 -12.74 -15.84 -12.94
CA LYS A 130 -14.14 -15.61 -13.36
C LYS A 130 -14.83 -14.58 -12.45
N GLN A 131 -15.94 -14.02 -12.91
CA GLN A 131 -16.69 -12.98 -12.18
C GLN A 131 -16.97 -13.33 -10.71
N HIS A 132 -17.43 -14.56 -10.43
CA HIS A 132 -17.71 -14.99 -9.06
C HIS A 132 -16.44 -15.04 -8.19
N LYS A 133 -15.30 -15.43 -8.77
CA LYS A 133 -14.01 -15.46 -8.06
C LYS A 133 -13.44 -14.08 -7.84
N SER A 134 -13.58 -13.18 -8.82
CA SER A 134 -13.21 -11.77 -8.66
C SER A 134 -13.96 -11.13 -7.48
N ARG A 135 -15.27 -11.41 -7.34
CA ARG A 135 -16.05 -10.97 -6.16
C ARG A 135 -15.51 -11.52 -4.84
N LEU A 136 -15.13 -12.80 -4.80
CA LEU A 136 -14.52 -13.41 -3.60
C LEU A 136 -13.18 -12.75 -3.26
N ILE A 137 -12.33 -12.56 -4.27
CA ILE A 137 -11.03 -11.89 -4.11
C ILE A 137 -11.26 -10.48 -3.55
N LYS A 138 -12.12 -9.68 -4.19
CA LYS A 138 -12.44 -8.32 -3.74
C LYS A 138 -12.97 -8.31 -2.31
N GLY A 139 -13.87 -9.24 -1.95
CA GLY A 139 -14.38 -9.38 -0.59
C GLY A 139 -13.28 -9.67 0.44
N HIS A 140 -12.26 -10.46 0.10
CA HIS A 140 -11.11 -10.66 0.99
C HIS A 140 -10.23 -9.42 1.14
N PHE A 141 -10.04 -8.63 0.08
CA PHE A 141 -9.37 -7.32 0.16
C PHE A 141 -10.14 -6.37 1.08
N GLU A 142 -11.45 -6.24 0.88
CA GLU A 142 -12.35 -5.42 1.70
C GLU A 142 -12.32 -5.81 3.19
N GLN A 143 -12.47 -7.11 3.50
CA GLN A 143 -12.40 -7.62 4.86
C GLN A 143 -11.06 -7.34 5.52
N THR A 144 -9.96 -7.48 4.77
CA THR A 144 -8.60 -7.27 5.28
C THR A 144 -8.34 -5.78 5.52
N ALA A 145 -8.75 -4.91 4.60
CA ALA A 145 -8.68 -3.46 4.75
C ALA A 145 -9.46 -2.99 5.98
N MET A 146 -10.69 -3.49 6.15
CA MET A 146 -11.54 -3.17 7.30
C MET A 146 -10.93 -3.63 8.64
N ALA A 147 -10.37 -4.83 8.68
CA ALA A 147 -9.70 -5.33 9.88
C ALA A 147 -8.47 -4.48 10.23
N LEU A 148 -7.64 -4.12 9.24
CA LEU A 148 -6.47 -3.26 9.45
C LEU A 148 -6.86 -1.85 9.91
N ALA A 149 -7.93 -1.27 9.36
CA ALA A 149 -8.45 0.03 9.78
C ALA A 149 -8.95 0.02 11.25
N GLN A 150 -9.37 -1.14 11.76
CA GLN A 150 -9.75 -1.35 13.16
C GLN A 150 -8.55 -1.68 14.07
N GLY A 151 -7.32 -1.64 13.56
CA GLY A 151 -6.11 -2.05 14.30
C GLY A 151 -6.04 -3.55 14.59
N LYS A 152 -6.86 -4.37 13.93
CA LYS A 152 -6.81 -5.83 14.05
C LYS A 152 -5.79 -6.39 13.04
N LEU A 153 -5.08 -7.44 13.42
CA LEU A 153 -4.19 -8.17 12.53
C LEU A 153 -4.97 -9.26 11.77
N PRO A 154 -5.14 -9.15 10.44
CA PRO A 154 -5.82 -10.16 9.65
C PRO A 154 -5.00 -11.45 9.53
N ASN A 155 -5.69 -12.57 9.40
CA ASN A 155 -5.06 -13.89 9.25
C ASN A 155 -4.11 -13.92 8.03
N GLY A 156 -2.93 -14.51 8.22
CA GLY A 156 -1.95 -14.73 7.13
C GLY A 156 -1.05 -13.55 6.78
N LEU A 157 -1.28 -12.35 7.33
CA LEU A 157 -0.34 -11.23 7.20
C LEU A 157 0.87 -11.33 8.14
N VAL A 158 0.81 -12.22 9.13
CA VAL A 158 1.93 -12.56 10.03
C VAL A 158 2.31 -14.02 9.86
N GLY A 159 3.61 -14.30 9.88
CA GLY A 159 4.15 -15.66 9.83
C GLY A 159 3.55 -16.55 10.93
N LYS A 160 3.58 -17.87 10.69
CA LYS A 160 3.13 -18.87 11.68
C LYS A 160 3.86 -18.62 13.01
N LYS A 161 3.11 -18.67 14.13
CA LYS A 161 3.57 -18.40 15.51
C LYS A 161 4.99 -18.94 15.76
N GLY A 162 5.95 -18.03 15.76
CA GLY A 162 7.31 -18.22 16.24
C GLY A 162 7.75 -16.91 16.86
N THR A 163 7.86 -16.90 18.19
CA THR A 163 8.19 -15.77 19.08
C THR A 163 7.06 -14.74 19.29
N LYS A 164 6.41 -14.81 20.46
CA LYS A 164 5.70 -13.67 21.06
C LYS A 164 6.78 -12.62 21.39
N LYS A 165 6.94 -11.60 20.54
CA LYS A 165 7.41 -10.30 21.01
C LYS A 165 6.18 -9.42 21.14
N GLU A 166 5.90 -9.05 22.39
CA GLU A 166 4.84 -8.11 22.75
C GLU A 166 5.29 -6.72 22.30
N TRP A 167 4.67 -6.23 21.23
CA TRP A 167 4.93 -4.88 20.73
C TRP A 167 3.99 -3.92 21.45
N THR A 168 4.50 -3.21 22.44
CA THR A 168 3.84 -1.99 22.94
C THR A 168 4.05 -0.92 21.87
N MET A 169 2.97 -0.55 21.17
CA MET A 169 2.94 0.62 20.31
C MET A 169 3.28 1.83 21.19
N LYS A 170 4.49 2.37 21.06
CA LYS A 170 4.81 3.68 21.64
C LYS A 170 4.05 4.71 20.80
N THR A 171 3.10 5.39 21.41
CA THR A 171 2.52 6.61 20.83
C THR A 171 3.65 7.59 20.56
N LEU A 172 3.97 7.83 19.29
CA LEU A 172 4.99 8.78 18.90
C LEU A 172 4.44 10.21 19.03
N PRO A 173 5.21 11.14 19.60
CA PRO A 173 4.82 12.54 19.68
C PRO A 173 4.86 13.18 18.29
N PHE A 174 3.82 13.96 18.00
CA PHE A 174 3.66 14.74 16.77
C PHE A 174 4.53 16.01 16.86
N GLU A 175 5.71 16.00 16.24
CA GLU A 175 6.48 17.24 16.05
C GLU A 175 6.01 17.97 14.80
N THR A 176 5.46 19.17 15.01
CA THR A 176 4.98 20.07 13.96
C THR A 176 6.15 20.93 13.47
N GLY A 177 6.91 20.43 12.49
CA GLY A 177 7.97 21.21 11.84
C GLY A 177 7.43 22.27 10.88
N ARG A 178 6.96 23.41 11.39
CA ARG A 178 6.97 24.68 10.62
C ARG A 178 8.32 25.35 10.88
N GLY A 179 9.14 25.48 9.84
CA GLY A 179 10.34 26.29 9.91
C GLY A 179 10.00 27.75 10.22
N LYS A 180 10.71 28.35 11.18
CA LYS A 180 10.89 29.80 11.27
C LYS A 180 12.22 30.12 11.94
N LEU A 181 13.05 30.80 11.15
CA LEU A 181 14.11 31.77 11.43
C LEU A 181 14.57 31.94 12.89
N GLU A 182 15.89 31.87 13.07
CA GLU A 182 16.64 32.25 14.26
C GLU A 182 16.29 33.66 14.77
N SER A 183 16.15 33.79 16.09
CA SER A 183 16.68 34.91 16.88
C SER A 183 16.64 34.55 18.37
N GLU A 184 17.77 34.74 19.04
CA GLU A 184 18.03 34.53 20.47
C GLU A 184 17.06 35.29 21.41
N VAL A 185 16.90 34.80 22.66
CA VAL A 185 17.21 35.53 23.93
C VAL A 185 16.65 34.76 25.16
N SER A 186 17.56 34.48 26.10
CA SER A 186 17.50 34.27 27.57
C SER A 186 16.28 33.70 28.31
N ALA A 187 16.56 32.75 29.20
CA ALA A 187 15.78 32.38 30.40
C ALA A 187 15.94 33.45 31.53
N PRO A 188 15.13 33.49 32.62
CA PRO A 188 15.20 32.44 33.67
C PRO A 188 13.90 32.13 34.49
N ASP A 189 14.00 31.03 35.24
CA ASP A 189 13.44 30.72 36.58
C ASP A 189 11.94 30.65 36.93
N GLY A 190 11.57 29.54 37.59
CA GLY A 190 10.47 29.51 38.58
C GLY A 190 9.54 28.28 38.52
N ALA A 191 9.66 27.36 39.48
CA ALA A 191 8.67 26.32 39.79
C ALA A 191 7.77 26.74 40.99
N PRO A 192 6.79 25.92 41.43
CA PRO A 192 5.37 25.85 41.04
C PRO A 192 4.45 26.31 42.23
N PRO A 193 3.08 26.18 42.26
CA PRO A 193 2.41 24.85 42.42
C PRO A 193 0.91 24.73 41.97
N HIS A 194 0.42 23.48 41.99
CA HIS A 194 -0.96 22.98 42.16
C HIS A 194 -2.14 23.41 41.25
N GLY A 195 -2.86 22.41 40.73
CA GLY A 195 -4.26 22.55 40.29
C GLY A 195 -4.78 21.36 39.49
N ALA A 196 -5.57 20.51 40.12
CA ALA A 196 -6.39 19.49 39.46
C ALA A 196 -7.47 20.16 38.60
N GLY A 197 -7.69 19.66 37.38
CA GLY A 197 -8.75 20.13 36.49
C GLY A 197 -9.01 19.14 35.38
N ASP A 198 -10.18 18.51 35.42
CA ASP A 198 -10.75 17.66 34.39
C ASP A 198 -10.58 18.25 32.97
N SER A 199 -10.02 17.47 32.06
CA SER A 199 -10.11 17.73 30.63
C SER A 199 -11.10 16.74 30.00
N PRO A 200 -11.98 17.19 29.09
CA PRO A 200 -12.98 16.34 28.46
C PRO A 200 -12.26 15.30 27.62
N GLY A 201 -12.41 14.02 28.01
CA GLY A 201 -11.83 12.91 27.28
C GLY A 201 -12.31 12.92 25.83
N LEU A 202 -11.37 13.15 24.91
CA LEU A 202 -11.63 13.08 23.47
C LEU A 202 -12.06 11.65 23.14
N ASP A 203 -13.33 11.50 22.76
CA ASP A 203 -13.99 10.22 22.53
C ASP A 203 -13.18 9.35 21.55
N ARG A 204 -13.15 8.03 21.80
CA ARG A 204 -12.54 7.04 20.90
C ARG A 204 -13.08 7.14 19.48
N ALA A 205 -14.33 7.59 19.31
CA ALA A 205 -14.91 7.86 18.01
C ALA A 205 -14.24 9.05 17.30
N GLU A 206 -13.87 10.10 18.03
CA GLU A 206 -13.18 11.29 17.51
C GLU A 206 -11.74 10.96 17.11
N LEU A 207 -11.05 10.14 17.90
CA LEU A 207 -9.72 9.60 17.56
C LEU A 207 -9.75 8.69 16.33
N ALA A 208 -10.79 7.85 16.20
CA ALA A 208 -10.98 7.04 15.00
C ALA A 208 -11.32 7.90 13.77
N ARG A 209 -12.07 9.00 13.93
CA ARG A 209 -12.32 9.96 12.85
C ARG A 209 -11.06 10.71 12.45
N ILE A 210 -10.23 11.16 13.39
CA ILE A 210 -8.98 11.89 13.11
C ILE A 210 -7.93 10.95 12.48
N ALA A 211 -7.82 9.70 12.94
CA ALA A 211 -6.96 8.69 12.33
C ALA A 211 -7.41 8.31 10.92
N GLY A 212 -8.74 8.17 10.71
CA GLY A 212 -9.32 8.00 9.39
C GLY A 212 -9.09 9.21 8.48
N LEU A 213 -9.17 10.43 9.01
CA LEU A 213 -8.90 11.66 8.27
C LEU A 213 -7.42 11.77 7.89
N LEU A 214 -6.48 11.43 8.77
CA LEU A 214 -5.03 11.47 8.50
C LEU A 214 -4.55 10.42 7.49
N LEU A 215 -5.15 9.22 7.51
CA LEU A 215 -4.91 8.18 6.51
C LEU A 215 -5.40 8.60 5.12
N VAL A 216 -6.51 9.34 5.06
CA VAL A 216 -7.08 9.87 3.81
C VAL A 216 -6.33 11.13 3.35
N THR A 217 -6.00 12.07 4.24
CA THR A 217 -5.44 13.38 3.84
C THR A 217 -3.99 13.33 3.37
N ASN A 218 -3.14 12.48 3.96
CA ASN A 218 -1.74 12.36 3.50
C ASN A 218 -1.60 11.50 2.24
N PHE A 219 -2.54 10.57 2.04
CA PHE A 219 -2.62 9.76 0.84
C PHE A 219 -3.25 10.55 -0.32
N ASP A 220 -4.38 11.23 -0.09
CA ASP A 220 -5.04 12.09 -1.08
C ASP A 220 -4.15 13.26 -1.50
N ASN A 221 -3.43 13.93 -0.58
CA ASN A 221 -2.55 15.03 -0.96
C ASN A 221 -1.40 14.60 -1.88
N ARG A 222 -0.90 13.36 -1.78
CA ARG A 222 0.12 12.84 -2.71
C ARG A 222 -0.48 12.41 -4.05
N MET A 223 -1.71 11.88 -4.06
CA MET A 223 -2.41 11.43 -5.26
C MET A 223 -3.02 12.58 -6.07
N VAL A 224 -3.60 13.60 -5.41
CA VAL A 224 -4.16 14.81 -6.01
C VAL A 224 -3.06 15.63 -6.69
N LYS A 225 -1.94 15.83 -6.00
CA LYS A 225 -0.78 16.57 -6.52
C LYS A 225 -0.18 15.91 -7.78
N ARG A 226 -0.40 14.61 -8.00
CA ARG A 226 0.01 13.90 -9.23
C ARG A 226 -1.05 13.84 -10.32
N LYS A 227 -2.35 13.82 -10.00
CA LYS A 227 -3.41 13.99 -11.01
C LYS A 227 -3.29 15.34 -11.75
N GLU A 228 -2.76 16.36 -11.07
CA GLU A 228 -2.46 17.66 -11.67
C GLU A 228 -1.19 17.67 -12.54
N LEU A 229 -0.22 16.78 -12.25
CA LEU A 229 1.04 16.64 -13.00
C LEU A 229 0.95 15.71 -14.22
N GLN A 230 -0.14 14.94 -14.34
CA GLN A 230 -0.41 14.01 -15.46
C GLN A 230 -1.50 14.53 -16.42
N ARG A 231 -1.96 15.78 -16.27
CA ARG A 231 -2.81 16.50 -17.23
C ARG A 231 -1.96 17.49 -18.01
#